data_AF-A0A356QHU6-F1
#
_entry.id   AF-A0A356QHU6-F1
#
_cell.length_a   1.000
_cell.length_b   1.000
_cell.length_c   1.000
_cell.angle_alpha   90.00
_cell.angle_beta   90.00
_cell.angle_gamma   90.00
#
_symmetry.space_group_name_H-M   'P 1'
#
loop_
_entity.id
_entity.type
_entity.pdbx_description
1 polymer ?
#
loop_
_entity_poly.entity_id
_entity_poly.type
_entity_poly.pdbx_seq_one_letter_code
_entity_poly.pdbx_strand_id
1 'polypeptide(L)' 'QDTNVSQYLLVKLLMAERATFTVVGDDDQSIYAWRGARPENLVTLGEDFPRLKVIKLEQNYRSTG' A
#
# COMPACT_ATOMS: atom_id res chain seq x y z
N GLN A 1 -3.61 -1.36 -1.01
CA GLN A 1 -4.27 -1.61 -2.30
C GLN A 1 -5.67 -1.00 -2.32
N ASP A 2 -6.57 -1.37 -1.40
CA ASP A 2 -7.94 -0.81 -1.36
C ASP A 2 -8.10 0.36 -0.38
N THR A 3 -7.31 1.42 -0.55
CA THR A 3 -7.41 2.63 0.29
C THR A 3 -7.88 3.82 -0.53
N ASN A 4 -8.77 4.63 0.05
CA ASN A 4 -9.16 5.92 -0.51
C ASN A 4 -8.24 7.06 0.00
N VAL A 5 -8.37 8.24 -0.61
CA VAL A 5 -7.55 9.42 -0.30
C VAL A 5 -7.63 9.82 1.18
N SER A 6 -8.81 9.78 1.79
CA SER A 6 -8.98 10.17 3.19
C SER A 6 -8.26 9.22 4.14
N GLN A 7 -8.32 7.92 3.88
CA GLN A 7 -7.59 6.90 4.65
C GLN A 7 -6.08 7.08 4.51
N TYR A 8 -5.61 7.36 3.29
CA TYR A 8 -4.20 7.65 3.02
C TYR A 8 -3.69 8.86 3.81
N LEU A 9 -4.43 9.98 3.76
CA LEU A 9 -4.08 11.20 4.46
C LEU A 9 -4.09 11.02 5.99
N LEU A 10 -5.03 10.24 6.52
CA LEU A 10 -5.07 9.92 7.94
C LEU A 10 -3.80 9.19 8.39
N VAL A 11 -3.36 8.17 7.65
CA VAL A 11 -2.12 7.46 7.95
C VAL A 11 -0.92 8.41 7.89
N LYS A 12 -0.87 9.29 6.88
CA LYS A 12 0.21 10.29 6.73
C LYS A 12 0.28 11.23 7.94
N LEU A 13 -0.87 11.67 8.47
CA LEU A 13 -0.94 12.51 9.67
C LEU A 13 -0.50 11.76 10.94
N LEU A 14 -0.89 10.49 11.09
CA LEU A 14 -0.56 9.70 12.28
C LEU A 14 0.93 9.34 12.35
N MET A 15 1.60 9.18 11.21
CA MET A 15 2.98 8.68 11.15
C MET A 15 4.04 9.76 11.29
N ALA A 16 3.68 11.03 11.06
CA ALA A 16 4.61 12.17 11.05
C ALA A 16 5.92 11.82 10.29
N GLU A 17 7.06 12.42 10.64
CA GLU A 17 8.34 12.12 9.98
C GLU A 17 8.95 10.75 10.35
N ARG A 18 8.44 10.09 11.39
CA ARG A 18 9.03 8.85 11.91
C ARG A 18 8.77 7.65 10.98
N ALA A 19 7.69 7.69 10.21
CA ALA A 19 7.34 6.65 9.24
C ALA A 19 7.34 5.22 9.84
N THR A 20 6.90 5.08 11.09
CA THR A 20 6.88 3.79 11.80
C THR A 20 5.59 3.03 11.52
N PHE A 21 5.48 2.50 10.30
CA PHE A 21 4.35 1.66 9.89
C PHE A 21 4.78 0.54 8.95
N THR A 22 3.91 -0.45 8.83
CA THR A 22 4.00 -1.51 7.82
C THR A 22 2.69 -1.52 7.05
N VAL A 23 2.78 -1.40 5.72
CA VAL A 23 1.65 -1.59 4.80
C VAL A 23 1.90 -2.86 4.02
N VAL A 24 0.84 -3.63 3.80
CA VAL A 24 0.83 -4.83 2.96
C VAL A 24 -0.21 -4.62 1.87
N GLY A 25 0.11 -5.03 0.64
CA GLY A 25 -0.80 -4.92 -0.49
C GLY A 25 -0.33 -5.76 -1.66
N ASP A 26 -1.27 -6.01 -2.57
CA ASP A 26 -1.09 -6.69 -3.84
C ASP A 26 -1.87 -5.84 -4.85
N ASP A 27 -1.18 -5.32 -5.87
CA ASP A 27 -1.74 -4.44 -6.89
C ASP A 27 -2.67 -5.19 -7.84
N ASP A 28 -2.35 -6.45 -8.18
CA ASP A 28 -3.17 -7.34 -9.01
C ASP A 28 -4.51 -7.72 -8.32
N GLN A 29 -4.65 -7.49 -7.01
CA GLN A 29 -5.88 -7.72 -6.25
C GLN A 29 -6.70 -6.45 -5.95
N SER A 30 -6.42 -5.34 -6.62
CA SER A 30 -7.17 -4.08 -6.44
C SER A 30 -8.55 -4.12 -7.12
N ILE A 31 -9.53 -4.79 -6.52
CA ILE A 31 -10.88 -4.97 -7.10
C ILE A 31 -11.87 -3.85 -6.76
N TYR A 32 -11.52 -2.93 -5.87
CA TYR A 32 -12.41 -1.84 -5.42
C TYR A 32 -12.14 -0.49 -6.11
N ALA A 33 -11.54 -0.48 -7.30
CA ALA A 33 -11.30 0.75 -8.06
C ALA A 33 -12.59 1.60 -8.25
N TRP A 34 -13.74 0.94 -8.43
CA TRP A 34 -15.07 1.57 -8.54
C TRP A 34 -15.54 2.29 -7.25
N ARG A 35 -14.92 2.03 -6.10
CA ARG A 35 -15.14 2.75 -4.83
C ARG A 35 -14.05 3.79 -4.54
N GLY A 36 -13.18 4.07 -5.51
CA GLY A 36 -12.10 5.04 -5.38
C GLY A 36 -10.82 4.50 -4.75
N ALA A 37 -10.65 3.17 -4.67
CA ALA A 37 -9.35 2.58 -4.40
C ALA A 37 -8.38 2.90 -5.54
N ARG A 38 -7.13 3.23 -5.18
CA ARG A 38 -6.08 3.62 -6.12
C ARG A 38 -4.85 2.74 -5.89
N PRO A 39 -4.55 1.78 -6.80
CA PRO A 39 -3.31 0.99 -6.73
C PRO A 39 -2.08 1.89 -6.68
N GLU A 40 -2.18 3.09 -7.26
CA GLU A 40 -1.15 4.13 -7.24
C GLU A 40 -0.74 4.53 -5.82
N ASN A 41 -1.59 4.34 -4.81
CA ASN A 41 -1.23 4.61 -3.42
C ASN A 41 -0.02 3.78 -2.96
N LEU A 42 0.17 2.55 -3.48
CA LEU A 42 1.36 1.75 -3.17
C LEU A 42 2.63 2.34 -3.80
N VAL A 43 2.50 2.97 -4.97
CA VAL A 43 3.60 3.68 -5.65
C VAL A 43 3.90 4.98 -4.91
N THR A 44 2.88 5.78 -4.61
CA THR A 44 3.00 7.06 -3.87
C THR A 44 3.59 6.87 -2.47
N LEU A 45 3.37 5.72 -1.82
CA LEU A 45 4.03 5.41 -0.55
C LEU A 45 5.56 5.42 -0.66
N GLY A 46 6.12 4.94 -1.77
CA GLY A 46 7.57 4.96 -2.01
C GLY A 46 8.13 6.37 -2.20
N GLU A 47 7.32 7.28 -2.77
CA GLU A 47 7.67 8.69 -2.95
C GLU A 47 7.55 9.47 -1.64
N ASP A 48 6.44 9.30 -0.92
CA ASP A 48 6.14 10.00 0.33
C ASP A 48 7.00 9.52 1.51
N PHE A 49 7.47 8.27 1.47
CA PHE A 49 8.30 7.67 2.51
C PHE A 49 9.52 6.95 1.89
N PRO A 50 10.53 7.69 1.41
CA PRO A 50 11.67 7.14 0.67
C PRO A 50 12.57 6.19 1.50
N ARG A 51 12.40 6.17 2.82
CA ARG A 51 13.09 5.24 3.73
C ARG A 51 12.37 3.89 3.89
N LEU A 52 11.20 3.71 3.26
CA LEU A 52 10.49 2.44 3.32
C LEU A 52 11.33 1.32 2.71
N LYS A 53 11.37 0.20 3.42
CA LYS A 53 11.93 -1.04 2.89
C LYS A 53 10.84 -1.80 2.16
N VAL A 54 11.00 -1.96 0.85
CA VAL A 54 10.10 -2.79 0.04
C VAL A 54 10.54 -4.25 0.13
N ILE A 55 9.60 -5.14 0.48
CA ILE A 55 9.81 -6.59 0.53
C ILE A 55 8.77 -7.24 -0.38
N LYS A 56 9.23 -7.92 -1.44
CA LYS A 56 8.36 -8.66 -2.36
C LYS A 56 8.20 -10.10 -1.89
N LEU A 57 6.96 -10.60 -1.86
CA LEU A 57 6.64 -11.98 -1.54
C LEU A 57 6.14 -12.66 -2.83
N GLU A 58 7.06 -13.23 -3.59
CA GLU A 58 6.77 -13.79 -4.92
C GLU A 58 6.37 -15.27 -4.88
N GLN A 59 6.58 -15.93 -3.75
CA GLN A 59 6.25 -17.34 -3.62
C GLN A 59 4.81 -17.54 -3.16
N ASN A 60 4.02 -18.19 -4.02
CA ASN A 60 2.68 -18.64 -3.68
C ASN A 60 2.74 -19.98 -2.92
N TYR A 61 2.09 -20.03 -1.76
CA TYR A 61 1.94 -21.25 -0.95
C TYR A 61 0.48 -21.76 -0.88
N ARG A 62 -0.46 -21.10 -1.57
CA ARG A 62 -1.89 -21.40 -1.52
C ARG A 62 -2.32 -22.36 -2.63
N SER A 63 -1.74 -22.22 -3.82
CA SER A 63 -2.19 -22.89 -5.04
C SER A 63 -1.00 -23.50 -5.78
N THR A 64 -1.22 -24.64 -6.44
CA THR A 64 -0.28 -25.21 -7.42
C THR A 64 -0.54 -24.57 -8.79
N GLY A 65 0.53 -24.27 -9.53
CA GLY A 65 0.45 -23.84 -10.94
C GLY A 65 0.14 -24.99 -11.88
#